data_AF-A0A655AUV1-F1
#
_entry.id   AF-A0A655AUV1-F1
#
_cell.length_a   1.000
_cell.length_b   1.000
_cell.length_c   1.000
_cell.angle_alpha   90.00
_cell.angle_beta   90.00
_cell.angle_gamma   90.00
#
_symmetry.space_group_name_H-M   'P 1'
#
loop_
_entity.id
_entity.type
_entity.pdbx_description
1 polymer ?
#
loop_
_entity_poly.entity_id
_entity_poly.type
_entity_poly.pdbx_seq_one_letter_code
_entity_poly.pdbx_strand_id
1 'polypeptide(L)'
;MHLDRWWNPAVENQATDRAFRIGQRRTVQVRKFICTGTLEEKIDEMIEEKKALADLVVTDGEGWLTELSTRDLREVFALSEGAVGE
;
A
#
# COMPACT_ATOMS: atom_id res chain seq x y z
N MET A 1 13.32 3.02 -17.60
CA MET A 1 12.84 4.41 -17.48
C MET A 1 11.34 4.36 -17.70
N HIS A 2 10.56 4.97 -16.82
CA HIS A 2 9.12 5.12 -16.99
C HIS A 2 8.87 6.55 -17.46
N LEU A 3 8.31 6.69 -18.67
CA LEU A 3 8.14 7.99 -19.31
C LEU A 3 6.91 8.74 -18.76
N ASP A 4 5.85 8.00 -18.47
CA ASP A 4 4.59 8.54 -17.97
C ASP A 4 4.21 7.86 -16.65
N ARG A 5 3.42 8.54 -15.83
CA ARG A 5 2.97 8.00 -14.54
C ARG A 5 1.74 7.11 -14.71
N TRP A 6 1.90 5.83 -14.38
CA TRP A 6 0.78 4.88 -14.36
C TRP A 6 -0.10 5.09 -13.13
N TRP A 7 -1.42 5.16 -13.31
CA TRP A 7 -2.38 5.29 -12.20
C TRP A 7 -2.40 4.06 -11.28
N ASN A 8 -2.03 2.89 -11.82
CA ASN A 8 -1.95 1.65 -11.07
C ASN A 8 -0.48 1.32 -10.79
N PRO A 9 0.02 1.53 -9.56
CA PRO A 9 1.43 1.32 -9.23
C PRO A 9 1.87 -0.14 -9.44
N ALA A 10 0.96 -1.11 -9.33
CA ALA A 10 1.31 -2.52 -9.50
C ALA A 10 1.75 -2.85 -10.94
N VAL A 11 1.18 -2.18 -11.95
CA VAL A 11 1.56 -2.40 -13.35
C VAL A 11 2.95 -1.84 -13.62
N GLU A 12 3.25 -0.66 -13.08
CA GLU A 12 4.58 -0.04 -13.18
C GLU A 12 5.65 -0.86 -12.44
N ASN A 13 5.32 -1.40 -11.27
CA ASN A 13 6.20 -2.28 -10.51
C ASN A 13 6.47 -3.58 -11.30
N GLN A 14 5.46 -4.20 -11.90
CA GLN A 14 5.67 -5.38 -12.74
C GLN A 14 6.59 -5.09 -13.94
N ALA A 15 6.44 -3.91 -14.57
CA ALA A 15 7.34 -3.48 -15.64
C ALA A 15 8.78 -3.27 -15.12
N THR A 16 8.92 -2.77 -13.90
CA THR A 16 10.21 -2.62 -13.20
C THR A 16 10.85 -3.98 -12.91
N ASP A 17 10.08 -4.96 -12.42
CA ASP A 17 10.55 -6.30 -12.07
C ASP A 17 11.15 -7.04 -13.28
N ARG A 18 10.63 -6.77 -14.48
CA ARG A 18 11.21 -7.32 -15.72
C ARG A 18 12.67 -6.89 -15.95
N ALA A 19 13.06 -5.71 -15.48
CA ALA A 19 14.45 -5.25 -15.55
C ALA A 19 15.34 -5.91 -14.48
N PHE A 20 14.78 -6.20 -13.30
CA PHE A 20 15.49 -6.83 -12.19
C PHE A 20 15.69 -8.34 -12.32
N ARG A 21 14.85 -9.02 -13.12
CA ARG A 21 14.88 -10.45 -13.52
C ARG A 21 15.87 -11.37 -12.79
N ILE A 22 15.37 -12.47 -12.23
CA ILE A 22 16.16 -13.50 -11.53
C ILE A 22 17.45 -13.85 -12.29
N GLY A 23 18.59 -13.73 -11.60
CA GLY A 23 19.92 -14.03 -12.14
C GLY A 23 20.67 -12.83 -12.72
N GLN A 24 20.07 -11.64 -12.78
CA GLN A 24 20.79 -10.41 -13.11
C GLN A 24 21.76 -10.04 -11.98
N ARG A 25 22.97 -9.60 -12.35
CA ARG A 25 24.08 -9.23 -11.44
C ARG A 25 24.49 -7.76 -11.53
N ARG A 26 23.89 -7.01 -12.46
CA ARG A 26 24.19 -5.59 -12.69
C ARG A 26 23.23 -4.72 -11.88
N THR A 27 23.72 -3.59 -11.39
CA THR A 27 22.91 -2.57 -10.73
C THR A 27 21.88 -2.01 -11.73
N VAL A 28 20.62 -1.99 -11.33
CA VAL A 28 19.52 -1.42 -12.11
C VAL A 28 19.12 -0.08 -11.50
N GLN A 29 19.05 0.97 -12.31
CA GLN A 29 18.49 2.27 -11.91
C GLN A 29 17.12 2.44 -12.55
N VAL A 30 16.13 2.78 -11.73
CA VAL A 30 14.77 3.10 -12.18
C VAL A 30 14.55 4.59 -12.02
N ARG A 31 14.20 5.26 -13.12
CA ARG A 31 13.87 6.68 -13.16
C ARG A 31 12.45 6.82 -13.70
N LYS A 32 11.64 7.60 -13.00
CA LYS A 32 10.27 7.97 -13.36
C LYS A 32 10.29 9.44 -13.73
N PHE A 33 9.73 9.78 -14.88
CA PHE A 33 9.53 11.16 -15.28
C PHE A 33 8.12 11.57 -14.86
N ILE A 34 8.01 12.80 -14.35
CA ILE A 34 6.75 13.38 -13.90
C ILE A 34 6.77 14.83 -14.35
N CYS A 35 5.73 15.25 -15.06
CA CYS A 35 5.56 16.63 -15.48
C CYS A 35 4.94 17.47 -14.36
N THR A 36 5.72 18.39 -13.79
CA THR A 36 5.28 19.32 -12.75
C THR A 36 4.14 20.22 -13.24
N GLY A 37 3.18 20.51 -12.36
CA GLY A 37 2.01 21.35 -12.67
C GLY A 37 0.98 20.70 -13.59
N THR A 38 1.14 19.40 -13.90
CA THR A 38 0.21 18.65 -14.74
C THR A 38 -0.60 17.64 -13.92
N LEU A 39 -1.48 16.91 -14.60
CA LEU A 39 -2.21 15.79 -14.00
C LEU A 39 -1.27 14.71 -13.44
N GLU A 40 -0.08 14.52 -14.00
CA GLU A 40 0.86 13.49 -13.55
C GLU A 40 1.33 13.70 -12.11
N GLU A 41 1.55 14.96 -11.72
CA GLU A 41 1.92 15.33 -10.35
C GLU A 41 0.80 14.99 -9.36
N LYS A 42 -0.45 15.32 -9.70
CA LYS A 42 -1.62 15.00 -8.86
C LYS A 42 -1.84 13.48 -8.72
N ILE A 43 -1.60 12.73 -9.79
CA ILE A 43 -1.68 11.27 -9.77
C ILE A 43 -0.59 10.70 -8.87
N ASP A 44 0.63 11.24 -8.93
CA ASP A 44 1.74 10.82 -8.08
C ASP A 44 1.43 11.05 -6.59
N GLU A 45 1.01 12.27 -6.23
CA GLU A 45 0.59 12.63 -4.87
C GLU A 45 -0.49 11.66 -4.34
N MET A 46 -1.54 11.43 -5.13
CA MET A 46 -2.63 10.52 -4.74
C MET A 46 -2.15 9.08 -4.54
N ILE A 47 -1.23 8.59 -5.38
CA ILE A 47 -0.67 7.24 -5.25
C ILE A 47 0.14 7.13 -3.96
N GLU A 48 0.97 8.13 -3.65
CA GLU A 48 1.78 8.12 -2.44
C GLU A 48 0.92 8.26 -1.16
N GLU A 49 -0.11 9.10 -1.17
CA GLU A 49 -1.10 9.17 -0.07
C GLU A 49 -1.80 7.81 0.17
N LYS A 50 -2.26 7.16 -0.91
CA LYS A 50 -2.91 5.86 -0.82
C LYS A 50 -1.98 4.77 -0.31
N LYS A 51 -0.71 4.78 -0.72
CA LYS A 51 0.30 3.86 -0.19
C LYS A 51 0.56 4.10 1.28
N ALA A 52 0.76 5.35 1.69
CA ALA A 52 0.98 5.69 3.10
C ALA A 52 -0.19 5.23 3.99
N LEU A 53 -1.43 5.40 3.50
CA LEU A 53 -2.62 4.91 4.19
C LEU A 53 -2.65 3.38 4.24
N ALA A 54 -2.36 2.71 3.13
CA ALA A 54 -2.31 1.24 3.08
C ALA A 54 -1.22 0.68 4.00
N ASP A 55 -0.04 1.29 4.03
CA ASP A 55 1.05 0.93 4.91
C ASP A 55 0.65 1.12 6.38
N LEU A 56 -0.06 2.19 6.73
CA LEU A 56 -0.59 2.37 8.10
C LEU A 56 -1.54 1.24 8.51
N VAL A 57 -2.44 0.83 7.62
CA VAL A 57 -3.41 -0.25 7.88
C VAL A 57 -2.71 -1.63 7.93
N VAL A 58 -1.71 -1.86 7.07
CA VAL A 58 -0.99 -3.14 6.99
C VAL A 58 0.09 -3.26 8.07
N THR A 59 0.63 -2.15 8.58
CA THR A 59 1.53 -2.14 9.73
C THR A 59 0.80 -2.56 11.02
N ASP A 60 -0.53 -2.49 11.03
CA ASP A 60 -1.39 -3.10 12.06
C ASP A 60 -1.61 -4.62 11.84
N GLY A 61 -0.63 -5.27 11.21
CA GLY A 61 -0.51 -6.72 11.13
C GLY A 61 -0.16 -7.31 12.50
N GLU A 62 -1.20 -7.75 13.21
CA GLU A 62 -1.19 -8.64 14.39
C GLU A 62 -0.51 -8.13 15.68
N GLY A 63 0.25 -7.02 15.65
CA GLY A 63 0.86 -6.43 16.84
C GLY A 63 -0.17 -5.85 17.81
N TRP A 64 -1.10 -5.04 17.32
CA TRP A 64 -2.16 -4.44 18.14
C TRP A 64 -3.00 -5.49 18.87
N LEU A 65 -3.24 -6.66 18.24
CA LEU A 65 -3.98 -7.76 18.87
C LEU A 65 -3.29 -8.27 20.14
N THR A 66 -1.95 -8.26 20.17
CA THR A 66 -1.15 -8.66 21.34
C THR A 66 -1.01 -7.56 22.39
N GLU A 67 -1.31 -6.31 22.05
CA GLU A 67 -1.23 -5.15 22.94
C GLU A 67 -2.58 -4.81 23.62
N LEU A 68 -3.68 -5.41 23.15
CA LEU A 68 -5.00 -5.24 23.76
C LEU A 68 -5.07 -5.92 25.13
N SER A 69 -5.71 -5.25 26.10
CA SER A 69 -6.01 -5.88 27.38
C SER A 69 -7.07 -6.96 27.21
N THR A 70 -7.13 -7.91 28.16
CA THR A 70 -8.16 -8.97 28.16
C THR A 70 -9.59 -8.41 28.07
N ARG A 71 -9.81 -7.19 28.58
CA ARG A 71 -11.10 -6.49 28.49
C ARG A 71 -11.39 -6.03 27.07
N ASP A 72 -10.42 -5.41 26.41
CA ASP A 72 -10.60 -4.85 25.07
C ASP A 72 -10.75 -5.97 24.02
N LEU A 73 -10.00 -7.07 24.19
CA LEU A 73 -10.20 -8.29 23.40
C LEU A 73 -11.62 -8.84 23.56
N ARG A 74 -12.16 -8.86 24.79
CA ARG A 74 -13.51 -9.36 25.05
C ARG A 74 -14.58 -8.50 24.37
N GLU A 75 -14.37 -7.19 24.25
CA GLU A 75 -15.29 -6.30 23.53
C GLU A 75 -15.25 -6.52 22.01
N VAL A 76 -14.07 -6.77 21.43
CA VAL A 76 -13.94 -7.08 19.98
C VAL A 76 -14.61 -8.41 19.61
N PHE A 77 -14.56 -9.41 20.50
CA PHE A 77 -15.19 -10.72 20.29
C PHE A 77 -16.62 -10.82 20.84
N ALA A 78 -17.14 -9.80 21.52
CA ALA A 78 -18.51 -9.79 21.99
C ALA A 78 -19.47 -9.57 20.82
N LEU A 79 -20.49 -10.42 20.72
CA LEU A 79 -21.55 -10.25 19.73
C LEU A 79 -22.34 -8.98 20.07
N SER A 80 -22.45 -8.06 19.10
CA SER A 80 -23.21 -6.82 19.30
C SER A 80 -24.72 -7.12 19.38
N GLU A 81 -25.44 -6.37 20.21
CA GLU A 81 -26.88 -6.59 20.44
C GLU A 81 -27.71 -6.46 19.15
N GLY A 82 -27.24 -5.68 18.17
CA GLY A 82 -27.88 -5.57 16.84
C GLY A 82 -27.67 -6.77 15.91
N ALA A 83 -26.78 -7.72 16.26
CA ALA A 83 -26.56 -8.95 15.51
C ALA A 83 -27.45 -10.12 15.98
N VAL A 84 -28.10 -9.97 17.14
CA VAL A 84 -29.15 -10.89 17.61
C VAL A 84 -30.48 -10.34 17.10
N GLY A 85 -30.85 -10.74 15.88
CA GLY A 85 -32.21 -10.51 15.39
C GLY A 85 -33.24 -11.25 16.24
N GLU A 86 -34.42 -10.65 16.41
CA GLU A 86 -35.62 -11.34 16.91
C GLU A 86 -36.04 -12.49 15.98
#